data_AF-A0A7X1IVY1-F1
#
_entry.id   AF-A0A7X1IVY1-F1
#
_cell.length_a   1.000
_cell.length_b   1.000
_cell.length_c   1.000
_cell.angle_alpha   90.00
_cell.angle_beta   90.00
_cell.angle_gamma   90.00
#
_symmetry.space_group_name_H-M   'P 1'
#
loop_
_entity.id
_entity.type
_entity.pdbx_description
1 polymer ?
#
loop_
_entity_poly.entity_id
_entity_poly.type
_entity_poly.pdbx_seq_one_letter_code
_entity_poly.pdbx_strand_id
1 'polypeptide(L)'
;MKRKHDIPAWRQQQLVRLALRHSETTKADCAVLAEIVQRYHGEYGNGWASFDMLIEETGLHKTTIIKAKRKLERLGFVSVLSPGRRGRSTVYLPNFDLVPEKGSAQTTETKGSVDATVIDGLGSQDATEYGALGSVDATTSYLQLPVYKTGILESNIDPAAPPMAGLTAASAGAHGEGKFDQLYKAYGHRRGRADARKAYEALALTDEAHADILAAAEAWRQAWARQGNPDAPRFTLAKWLERECYHEDPPTGFKSKEPKKPKSESLPTRNAATVSQSETPAPGEEYGAIDVCAFTPTGTFEAEIIGSDVIATGNEVVLRLNLQLSDGKGTPLGETAHEFFVQANEKSKQDRGQAFLTQVAEAVGLRALEDSSDFHGKRCRVTINNRREITYHNTR
;
A
#
# COMPACT_ATOMS: atom_id res chain seq x y z
N MET A 1 29.06 10.72 16.11
CA MET A 1 28.80 9.33 15.70
C MET A 1 28.34 9.33 14.25
N LYS A 2 29.03 8.62 13.35
CA LYS A 2 28.55 8.45 11.96
C LYS A 2 27.30 7.56 12.00
N ARG A 3 26.19 8.01 11.41
CA ARG A 3 24.96 7.19 11.34
C ARG A 3 25.22 6.00 10.40
N LYS A 4 24.66 4.84 10.72
CA LYS A 4 24.96 3.57 10.03
C LYS A 4 24.64 3.60 8.53
N HIS A 5 23.66 4.40 8.10
CA HIS A 5 23.22 4.51 6.71
C HIS A 5 23.34 5.94 6.17
N ASP A 6 24.31 6.71 6.66
CA ASP A 6 24.53 8.07 6.16
C ASP A 6 25.08 8.03 4.73
N ILE A 7 24.29 8.53 3.79
CA ILE A 7 24.65 8.58 2.37
C ILE A 7 25.16 9.99 2.08
N PRO A 8 26.40 10.17 1.58
CA PRO A 8 26.94 11.49 1.27
C PRO A 8 26.03 12.26 0.31
N ALA A 9 25.86 13.57 0.54
CA ALA A 9 25.01 14.43 -0.27
C ALA A 9 25.35 14.38 -1.78
N TRP A 10 26.63 14.20 -2.14
CA TRP A 10 27.03 14.05 -3.54
C TRP A 10 26.44 12.79 -4.19
N ARG A 11 26.33 11.69 -3.45
CA ARG A 11 25.77 10.41 -3.95
C ARG A 11 24.26 10.54 -4.12
N GLN A 12 23.60 11.25 -3.21
CA GLN A 12 22.19 11.60 -3.32
C GLN A 12 21.90 12.44 -4.57
N GLN A 13 22.66 13.52 -4.80
CA GLN A 13 22.54 14.36 -6.00
C GLN A 13 22.85 13.58 -7.29
N GLN A 14 23.83 12.68 -7.25
CA GLN A 14 24.22 11.88 -8.41
C GLN A 14 23.14 10.88 -8.82
N LEU A 15 22.38 10.32 -7.87
CA LEU A 15 21.22 9.46 -8.17
C LEU A 15 20.16 10.24 -8.96
N VAL A 16 19.84 11.47 -8.52
CA VAL A 16 18.87 12.34 -9.21
C VAL A 16 19.38 12.73 -10.60
N ARG A 17 20.68 13.01 -10.76
CA ARG A 17 21.30 13.27 -12.07
C ARG A 17 21.26 12.05 -13.00
N LEU A 18 21.43 10.85 -12.46
CA LEU A 18 21.32 9.61 -13.23
C LEU A 18 19.88 9.47 -13.77
N ALA A 19 18.88 9.69 -12.91
CA ALA A 19 17.49 9.72 -13.33
C ALA A 19 17.26 10.75 -14.44
N LEU A 20 17.71 12.00 -14.27
CA LEU A 20 17.56 13.06 -15.29
C LEU A 20 18.14 12.71 -16.68
N ARG A 21 19.13 11.82 -16.75
CA ARG A 21 19.75 11.37 -18.01
C ARG A 21 19.08 10.12 -18.58
N HIS A 22 18.21 9.46 -17.83
CA HIS A 22 17.56 8.24 -18.25
C HIS A 22 16.42 8.55 -19.24
N SER A 23 16.46 7.93 -20.43
CA SER A 23 15.57 8.22 -21.56
C SER A 23 14.08 8.06 -21.23
N GLU A 24 13.73 7.11 -20.36
CA GLU A 24 12.33 6.85 -19.99
C GLU A 24 11.78 7.79 -18.90
N THR A 25 12.63 8.59 -18.24
CA THR A 25 12.19 9.47 -17.17
C THR A 25 11.81 10.85 -17.69
N THR A 26 10.86 11.49 -17.01
CA THR A 26 10.40 12.85 -17.28
C THR A 26 10.82 13.78 -16.16
N LYS A 27 10.74 15.10 -16.38
CA LYS A 27 11.01 16.10 -15.33
C LYS A 27 10.14 15.90 -14.08
N ALA A 28 8.90 15.46 -14.26
CA ALA A 28 7.99 15.16 -13.15
C ALA A 28 8.48 13.94 -12.33
N ASP A 29 9.01 12.91 -12.99
CA ASP A 29 9.58 11.74 -12.33
C ASP A 29 10.80 12.15 -11.49
N CYS A 30 11.67 12.99 -12.05
CA CYS A 30 12.86 13.49 -11.35
C CYS A 30 12.51 14.39 -10.16
N ALA A 31 11.45 15.20 -10.24
CA ALA A 31 10.98 16.03 -9.13
C ALA A 31 10.50 15.16 -7.95
N VAL A 32 9.69 14.13 -8.24
CA VAL A 32 9.24 13.17 -7.20
C VAL A 32 10.43 12.43 -6.59
N LEU A 33 11.41 12.01 -7.40
CA LEU A 33 12.62 11.37 -6.91
C LEU A 33 13.43 12.30 -6.00
N ALA A 34 13.61 13.56 -6.40
CA ALA A 34 14.35 14.55 -5.63
C ALA A 34 13.74 14.74 -4.23
N GLU A 35 12.41 14.84 -4.12
CA GLU A 35 11.73 14.95 -2.83
C GLU A 35 11.89 13.70 -1.95
N ILE A 36 11.81 12.51 -2.56
CA ILE A 36 12.05 11.26 -1.83
C ILE A 36 13.49 11.20 -1.29
N VAL A 37 14.47 11.62 -2.10
CA VAL A 37 15.89 11.64 -1.73
C VAL A 37 16.18 12.71 -0.68
N GLN A 38 15.59 13.90 -0.79
CA GLN A 38 15.73 14.99 0.17
C GLN A 38 15.20 14.61 1.57
N ARG A 39 14.19 13.75 1.62
CA ARG A 39 13.60 13.23 2.86
C ARG A 39 14.25 11.92 3.33
N TYR A 40 15.37 11.50 2.73
CA TYR A 40 16.12 10.32 3.16
C TYR A 40 16.71 10.52 4.56
N HIS A 41 16.41 9.59 5.46
CA HIS A 41 16.90 9.61 6.83
C HIS A 41 17.97 8.53 7.02
N GLY A 42 19.25 8.93 7.07
CA GLY A 42 20.40 8.01 7.17
C GLY A 42 20.48 7.20 8.47
N GLU A 43 19.60 7.42 9.44
CA GLU A 43 19.46 6.54 10.60
C GLU A 43 18.67 5.26 10.25
N TYR A 44 17.62 5.41 9.45
CA TYR A 44 16.72 4.31 9.07
C TYR A 44 17.04 3.75 7.69
N GLY A 45 17.88 4.43 6.92
CA GLY A 45 18.20 4.04 5.56
C GLY A 45 17.00 4.16 4.60
N ASN A 46 16.00 4.99 4.91
CA ASN A 46 14.79 5.13 4.10
C ASN A 46 14.29 6.59 4.09
N GLY A 47 13.47 6.92 3.10
CA GLY A 47 12.80 8.22 2.97
C GLY A 47 11.29 8.09 3.17
N TRP A 48 10.68 9.02 3.91
CA TRP A 48 9.24 9.03 4.16
C TRP A 48 8.58 10.18 3.44
N ALA A 49 7.64 9.86 2.54
CA ALA A 49 6.84 10.88 1.87
C ALA A 49 5.39 10.42 1.71
N SER A 50 4.45 11.27 2.12
CA SER A 50 3.02 11.07 1.85
C SER A 50 2.69 11.58 0.44
N PHE A 51 1.58 11.13 -0.14
CA PHE A 51 1.14 11.67 -1.44
C PHE A 51 0.82 13.16 -1.34
N ASP A 52 0.16 13.59 -0.27
CA ASP A 52 -0.24 14.99 -0.09
C ASP A 52 0.98 15.91 0.02
N MET A 53 2.02 15.44 0.72
CA MET A 53 3.31 16.11 0.81
C MET A 53 4.02 16.19 -0.54
N LEU A 54 4.05 15.10 -1.32
CA LEU A 54 4.62 15.14 -2.67
C LEU A 54 3.84 16.10 -3.59
N ILE A 55 2.51 16.20 -3.44
CA ILE A 55 1.68 17.15 -4.19
C ILE A 55 2.05 18.59 -3.82
N GLU A 56 2.17 18.88 -2.53
CA GLU A 56 2.48 20.22 -2.02
C GLU A 56 3.87 20.69 -2.48
N GLU A 57 4.90 19.86 -2.30
CA GLU A 57 6.29 20.24 -2.57
C GLU A 57 6.60 20.28 -4.08
N THR A 58 6.06 19.32 -4.86
CA THR A 58 6.34 19.26 -6.30
C THR A 58 5.37 20.10 -7.13
N GLY A 59 4.22 20.50 -6.57
CA GLY A 59 3.12 21.14 -7.31
C GLY A 59 2.45 20.22 -8.34
N LEU A 60 2.74 18.92 -8.34
CA LEU A 60 2.21 17.97 -9.31
C LEU A 60 0.85 17.40 -8.88
N HIS A 61 0.00 17.13 -9.85
CA HIS A 61 -1.27 16.46 -9.60
C HIS A 61 -1.05 15.01 -9.10
N LYS A 62 -1.93 14.54 -8.21
CA LYS A 62 -1.87 13.21 -7.59
C LYS A 62 -1.69 12.06 -8.59
N THR A 63 -2.40 12.11 -9.71
CA THR A 63 -2.31 11.06 -10.76
C THR A 63 -0.94 11.02 -11.41
N THR A 64 -0.29 12.17 -11.59
CA THR A 64 1.09 12.27 -12.11
C THR A 64 2.08 11.66 -11.13
N ILE A 65 1.94 11.93 -9.83
CA ILE A 65 2.81 11.36 -8.79
C ILE A 65 2.66 9.84 -8.72
N ILE A 66 1.44 9.30 -8.81
CA ILE A 66 1.21 7.85 -8.84
C ILE A 66 1.89 7.21 -10.04
N LYS A 67 1.81 7.82 -11.23
CA LYS A 67 2.50 7.34 -12.43
C LYS A 67 4.02 7.43 -12.28
N ALA A 68 4.53 8.55 -11.78
CA ALA A 68 5.94 8.78 -11.54
C ALA A 68 6.54 7.76 -10.57
N LYS A 69 5.87 7.54 -9.43
CA LYS A 69 6.25 6.52 -8.44
C LYS A 69 6.37 5.14 -9.10
N ARG A 70 5.32 4.68 -9.79
CA ARG A 70 5.31 3.37 -10.46
C ARG A 70 6.43 3.24 -11.49
N LYS A 71 6.72 4.33 -12.21
CA LYS A 71 7.80 4.36 -13.20
C LYS A 71 9.18 4.31 -12.55
N LEU A 72 9.43 5.11 -11.51
CA LEU A 72 10.70 5.09 -10.76
C LEU A 72 10.98 3.74 -10.12
N GLU A 73 9.93 3.07 -9.64
CA GLU A 73 9.99 1.71 -9.09
C GLU A 73 10.32 0.68 -10.17
N ARG A 74 9.62 0.72 -11.31
CA ARG A 74 9.93 -0.14 -12.47
C ARG A 74 11.36 0.03 -12.98
N LEU A 75 11.88 1.26 -12.96
CA LEU A 75 13.25 1.58 -13.40
C LEU A 75 14.32 1.29 -12.33
N GLY A 76 13.91 0.86 -11.12
CA GLY A 76 14.83 0.51 -10.05
C GLY A 76 15.48 1.69 -9.32
N PHE A 77 15.03 2.94 -9.55
CA PHE A 77 15.54 4.12 -8.83
C PHE A 77 15.10 4.15 -7.37
N VAL A 78 13.91 3.64 -7.07
CA VAL A 78 13.32 3.62 -5.73
C VAL A 78 12.57 2.31 -5.52
N SER A 79 12.70 1.69 -4.35
CA SER A 79 11.85 0.57 -3.93
C SER A 79 10.85 1.02 -2.86
N VAL A 80 9.62 0.52 -2.91
CA VAL A 80 8.60 0.84 -1.90
C VAL A 80 8.64 -0.23 -0.81
N LEU A 81 9.13 0.12 0.38
CA LEU A 81 9.21 -0.82 1.51
C LEU A 81 7.86 -1.01 2.20
N SER A 82 7.09 0.08 2.34
CA SER A 82 5.78 0.04 2.98
C SER A 82 4.83 1.01 2.28
N PRO A 83 3.73 0.51 1.67
CA PRO A 83 2.75 1.38 1.04
C PRO A 83 2.03 2.23 2.11
N GLY A 84 1.95 3.54 1.86
CA GLY A 84 1.22 4.45 2.73
C GLY A 84 -0.26 4.07 2.82
N ARG A 85 -0.83 4.18 4.03
CA ARG A 85 -2.27 4.04 4.31
C ARG A 85 -2.83 5.40 4.74
N ARG A 86 -4.15 5.51 4.91
CA ARG A 86 -4.76 6.75 5.42
C ARG A 86 -4.09 7.18 6.73
N GLY A 87 -3.48 8.36 6.73
CA GLY A 87 -2.74 8.90 7.89
C GLY A 87 -1.32 8.35 8.09
N ARG A 88 -0.76 7.60 7.12
CA ARG A 88 0.63 7.12 7.16
C ARG A 88 1.35 7.38 5.84
N SER A 89 2.56 7.93 5.92
CA SER A 89 3.44 8.15 4.77
C SER A 89 3.87 6.84 4.12
N THR A 90 4.20 6.89 2.83
CA THR A 90 4.84 5.76 2.14
C THR A 90 6.33 5.76 2.51
N VAL A 91 6.88 4.58 2.76
CA VAL A 91 8.30 4.38 3.06
C VAL A 91 9.00 3.95 1.78
N TYR A 92 9.98 4.75 1.36
CA TYR A 92 10.75 4.56 0.14
C TYR A 92 12.20 4.23 0.49
N LEU A 93 12.82 3.39 -0.34
CA LEU A 93 14.24 3.07 -0.31
C LEU A 93 14.87 3.51 -1.63
N PRO A 94 15.56 4.67 -1.68
CA PRO A 94 16.29 5.08 -2.87
C PRO A 94 17.44 4.12 -3.16
N ASN A 95 17.61 3.73 -4.43
CA ASN A 95 18.65 2.80 -4.83
C ASN A 95 19.97 3.54 -5.11
N PHE A 96 20.74 3.81 -4.06
CA PHE A 96 22.04 4.47 -4.18
C PHE A 96 23.14 3.58 -4.78
N ASP A 97 22.90 2.29 -5.00
CA ASP A 97 23.85 1.37 -5.61
C ASP A 97 23.99 1.60 -7.12
N LEU A 98 23.01 2.27 -7.73
CA LEU A 98 23.11 2.76 -9.11
C LEU A 98 24.18 3.84 -9.29
N VAL A 99 24.65 4.46 -8.21
CA VAL A 99 25.67 5.50 -8.25
C VAL A 99 27.05 4.88 -8.00
N PRO A 100 28.00 4.98 -8.96
CA PRO A 100 29.34 4.45 -8.78
C PRO A 100 30.07 5.19 -7.65
N GLU A 101 30.86 4.45 -6.88
CA GLU A 101 31.61 5.03 -5.77
C GLU A 101 32.72 5.96 -6.26
N LYS A 102 32.83 7.13 -5.62
CA LYS A 102 33.85 8.12 -5.95
C LYS A 102 35.23 7.53 -5.64
N GLY A 103 35.98 7.19 -6.70
CA GLY A 103 37.35 6.68 -6.59
C GLY A 103 37.50 5.17 -6.77
N SER A 104 36.43 4.42 -7.05
CA SER A 104 36.56 3.06 -7.59
C SER A 104 36.90 3.15 -9.08
N ALA A 105 38.09 3.66 -9.39
CA ALA A 105 38.74 3.25 -10.61
C ALA A 105 39.05 1.77 -10.39
N GLN A 106 38.23 0.88 -10.97
CA GLN A 106 38.69 -0.49 -11.18
C GLN A 106 40.01 -0.35 -11.91
N THR A 107 41.10 -0.66 -11.22
CA THR A 107 42.41 -0.86 -11.80
C THR A 107 42.19 -1.91 -12.87
N THR A 108 42.06 -1.48 -14.12
CA THR A 108 42.20 -2.38 -15.25
C THR A 108 43.62 -2.91 -15.14
N GLU A 109 43.76 -4.13 -14.63
CA GLU A 109 44.94 -4.94 -14.85
C GLU A 109 45.05 -5.14 -16.36
N THR A 110 45.73 -4.20 -17.01
CA THR A 110 46.25 -4.34 -18.36
C THR A 110 47.30 -5.45 -18.31
N LYS A 111 46.85 -6.71 -18.37
CA LYS A 111 47.68 -7.81 -18.85
C LYS A 111 47.64 -7.77 -20.37
N GLY A 112 48.82 -7.58 -20.94
CA GLY A 112 49.00 -7.10 -22.30
C GLY A 112 48.63 -8.07 -23.41
N SER A 113 48.56 -7.50 -24.60
CA SER A 113 49.02 -8.15 -25.80
C SER A 113 49.85 -7.14 -26.57
N VAL A 114 51.15 -7.40 -26.60
CA VAL A 114 52.10 -6.83 -27.54
C VAL A 114 51.72 -7.42 -28.90
N ASP A 115 51.38 -6.60 -29.89
CA ASP A 115 52.02 -6.73 -31.19
C ASP A 115 51.79 -5.52 -32.10
N ALA A 116 52.87 -5.18 -32.77
CA ALA A 116 53.12 -3.99 -33.53
C ALA A 116 52.62 -4.09 -34.98
N THR A 117 52.17 -2.96 -35.54
CA THR A 117 52.46 -2.48 -36.91
C THR A 117 51.80 -1.11 -37.09
N VAL A 118 52.56 -0.01 -36.98
CA VAL A 118 53.18 0.77 -38.08
C VAL A 118 52.19 1.19 -39.17
N ILE A 119 51.91 2.50 -39.22
CA ILE A 119 51.71 3.44 -40.35
C ILE A 119 51.18 4.74 -39.67
N ASP A 120 52.04 5.68 -39.29
CA ASP A 120 52.64 6.76 -40.11
C ASP A 120 51.60 7.78 -40.62
N GLY A 121 51.75 9.06 -40.24
CA GLY A 121 50.88 10.14 -40.74
C GLY A 121 50.60 11.33 -39.84
N LEU A 122 51.65 12.05 -39.42
CA LEU A 122 51.75 13.52 -39.37
C LEU A 122 50.79 14.38 -38.51
N GLY A 123 51.37 15.08 -37.52
CA GLY A 123 50.92 16.45 -37.17
C GLY A 123 51.22 16.94 -35.74
N SER A 124 52.42 17.51 -35.52
CA SER A 124 52.79 18.62 -34.59
C SER A 124 52.34 18.57 -33.10
N GLN A 125 53.23 18.45 -32.10
CA GLN A 125 54.13 19.50 -31.50
C GLN A 125 53.44 20.86 -31.29
N ASP A 126 53.31 21.46 -30.09
CA ASP A 126 54.22 21.63 -28.95
C ASP A 126 53.44 21.59 -27.61
N ALA A 127 53.87 20.88 -26.57
CA ALA A 127 54.89 21.24 -25.57
C ALA A 127 54.59 22.53 -24.78
N THR A 128 54.20 22.40 -23.51
CA THR A 128 54.88 23.04 -22.37
C THR A 128 54.53 22.27 -21.09
N GLU A 129 55.53 22.20 -20.24
CA GLU A 129 55.84 21.20 -19.25
C GLU A 129 55.84 21.85 -17.85
N TYR A 130 55.81 21.02 -16.81
CA TYR A 130 56.20 21.26 -15.41
C TYR A 130 55.23 21.88 -14.37
N GLY A 131 55.16 21.17 -13.23
CA GLY A 131 54.82 21.66 -11.89
C GLY A 131 53.78 20.80 -11.17
N ALA A 132 54.04 19.57 -10.73
CA ALA A 132 54.72 19.19 -9.47
C ALA A 132 54.19 19.89 -8.19
N LEU A 133 53.50 19.09 -7.36
CA LEU A 133 53.41 19.10 -5.88
C LEU A 133 52.95 20.36 -5.14
N GLY A 134 51.87 20.21 -4.34
CA GLY A 134 51.48 21.19 -3.33
C GLY A 134 50.32 20.72 -2.44
N SER A 135 50.62 19.86 -1.47
CA SER A 135 49.74 19.44 -0.38
C SER A 135 49.98 20.33 0.85
N VAL A 136 49.04 21.23 1.16
CA VAL A 136 48.72 21.84 2.48
C VAL A 136 47.55 22.81 2.19
N ASP A 137 46.51 23.03 2.99
CA ASP A 137 46.39 23.02 4.44
C ASP A 137 44.94 22.81 4.89
N ALA A 138 44.81 22.27 6.09
CA ALA A 138 43.57 22.10 6.82
C ALA A 138 42.94 23.45 7.20
N THR A 139 41.72 23.70 6.74
CA THR A 139 40.89 24.78 7.31
C THR A 139 40.20 24.27 8.56
N THR A 140 40.78 24.60 9.72
CA THR A 140 40.17 24.46 11.04
C THR A 140 39.01 25.45 11.20
N SER A 141 37.77 24.94 11.13
CA SER A 141 36.59 25.72 11.49
C SER A 141 36.39 25.68 13.01
N TYR A 142 36.64 26.82 13.64
CA TYR A 142 36.25 27.13 15.01
C TYR A 142 34.77 27.50 15.04
N LEU A 143 33.91 26.67 15.64
CA LEU A 143 32.65 27.13 16.23
C LEU A 143 32.37 26.41 17.55
N GLN A 144 31.85 27.21 18.48
CA GLN A 144 31.97 27.09 19.92
C GLN A 144 31.06 26.02 20.53
N LEU A 145 31.57 25.39 21.59
CA LEU A 145 30.84 24.62 22.58
C LEU A 145 29.77 25.47 23.30
N PRO A 146 28.68 24.83 23.74
CA PRO A 146 28.30 24.89 25.17
C PRO A 146 28.24 23.46 25.75
N VAL A 147 29.07 23.07 26.71
CA VAL A 147 28.96 23.27 28.19
C VAL A 147 27.63 22.75 28.79
N TYR A 148 27.69 21.46 29.19
CA TYR A 148 27.12 20.74 30.34
C TYR A 148 25.69 21.00 30.88
N LYS A 149 24.96 19.88 31.05
CA LYS A 149 24.40 19.33 32.32
C LYS A 149 23.96 17.86 32.08
N THR A 150 24.70 16.84 32.52
CA THR A 150 24.53 16.05 33.78
C THR A 150 23.06 15.80 34.15
N GLY A 151 22.54 14.58 34.30
CA GLY A 151 23.08 13.22 34.29
C GLY A 151 21.96 12.29 34.76
N ILE A 152 21.87 11.06 34.24
CA ILE A 152 21.04 10.00 34.83
C ILE A 152 21.88 8.73 34.81
N LEU A 153 22.16 8.24 36.02
CA LEU A 153 22.87 7.00 36.31
C LEU A 153 22.18 5.81 35.63
N GLU A 154 22.96 5.01 34.92
CA GLU A 154 22.68 3.60 34.69
C GLU A 154 23.07 2.82 35.95
N SER A 155 22.10 2.23 36.63
CA SER A 155 22.37 1.17 37.61
C SER A 155 22.12 -0.18 36.96
N ASN A 156 23.21 -0.91 36.73
CA ASN A 156 23.24 -2.34 36.54
C ASN A 156 22.48 -3.04 37.69
N ILE A 157 21.49 -3.86 37.34
CA ILE A 157 20.89 -4.83 38.25
C ILE A 157 20.92 -6.18 37.55
N ASP A 158 21.73 -7.09 38.09
CA ASP A 158 21.79 -8.50 37.73
C ASP A 158 20.45 -9.21 37.97
N PRO A 159 20.08 -10.21 37.15
CA PRO A 159 18.82 -10.92 37.27
C PRO A 159 18.87 -11.97 38.39
N ALA A 160 18.31 -11.66 39.55
CA ALA A 160 17.98 -12.65 40.57
C ALA A 160 16.53 -13.14 40.37
N ALA A 161 16.39 -14.42 40.02
CA ALA A 161 15.10 -15.09 39.88
C ALA A 161 14.36 -15.20 41.24
N PRO A 162 13.10 -14.77 41.35
CA PRO A 162 12.31 -14.95 42.57
C PRO A 162 11.64 -16.34 42.61
N PRO A 163 11.46 -16.93 43.82
CA PRO A 163 10.90 -18.25 43.99
C PRO A 163 9.38 -18.27 43.78
N MET A 164 8.89 -19.35 43.16
CA MET A 164 7.47 -19.68 43.05
C MET A 164 6.84 -19.90 44.43
N ALA A 165 5.98 -18.98 44.86
CA ALA A 165 5.03 -19.18 45.95
C ALA A 165 3.63 -18.76 45.48
N GLY A 166 2.66 -19.64 45.72
CA GLY A 166 1.35 -19.68 45.08
C GLY A 166 0.52 -18.39 45.17
N LEU A 167 -0.01 -17.98 44.01
CA LEU A 167 -1.06 -16.99 43.88
C LEU A 167 -2.41 -17.72 43.86
N THR A 168 -3.11 -17.69 44.99
CA THR A 168 -4.56 -17.92 45.03
C THR A 168 -5.25 -16.76 44.31
N ALA A 169 -6.18 -17.10 43.42
CA ALA A 169 -6.93 -16.13 42.62
C ALA A 169 -7.72 -15.18 43.53
N ALA A 170 -7.30 -13.91 43.56
CA ALA A 170 -8.10 -12.85 44.14
C ALA A 170 -9.36 -12.68 43.29
N SER A 171 -10.52 -12.92 43.90
CA SER A 171 -11.82 -12.57 43.34
C SER A 171 -11.80 -11.09 42.94
N ALA A 172 -11.81 -10.81 41.63
CA ALA A 172 -11.97 -9.47 41.10
C ALA A 172 -13.30 -8.90 41.64
N GLY A 173 -13.19 -7.94 42.55
CA GLY A 173 -14.34 -7.19 43.03
C GLY A 173 -15.09 -6.63 41.82
N ALA A 174 -16.41 -6.80 41.82
CA ALA A 174 -17.29 -6.19 40.84
C ALA A 174 -17.13 -4.67 40.90
N HIS A 175 -16.19 -4.12 40.12
CA HIS A 175 -16.13 -2.70 39.84
C HIS A 175 -17.43 -2.34 39.16
N GLY A 176 -18.30 -1.62 39.86
CA GLY A 176 -19.57 -1.15 39.29
C GLY A 176 -19.32 -0.51 37.93
N GLU A 177 -20.07 -0.96 36.91
CA GLU A 177 -20.00 -0.39 35.55
C GLU A 177 -20.09 1.13 35.67
N GLY A 178 -19.00 1.84 35.31
CA GLY A 178 -18.96 3.29 35.39
C GLY A 178 -20.05 3.90 34.51
N LYS A 179 -20.54 5.10 34.86
CA LYS A 179 -21.58 5.83 34.12
C LYS A 179 -21.36 5.82 32.59
N PHE A 180 -20.12 6.04 32.16
CA PHE A 180 -19.75 5.95 30.75
C PHE A 180 -20.02 4.58 30.10
N ASP A 181 -19.70 3.49 30.79
CA ASP A 181 -19.90 2.14 30.27
C ASP A 181 -21.40 1.80 30.13
N GLN A 182 -22.22 2.31 31.05
CA GLN A 182 -23.68 2.21 30.96
C GLN A 182 -24.21 2.92 29.70
N LEU A 183 -23.78 4.16 29.46
CA LEU A 183 -24.14 4.91 28.25
C LEU A 183 -23.63 4.22 26.96
N TYR A 184 -22.39 3.74 26.96
CA TYR A 184 -21.78 3.07 25.81
C TYR A 184 -22.55 1.79 25.45
N LYS A 185 -23.01 1.05 26.46
CA LYS A 185 -23.84 -0.15 26.32
C LYS A 185 -25.27 0.19 25.89
N ALA A 186 -25.85 1.27 26.41
CA ALA A 186 -27.17 1.77 26.04
C ALA A 186 -27.24 2.18 24.55
N TYR A 187 -26.23 2.89 24.04
CA TYR A 187 -26.17 3.31 22.64
C TYR A 187 -26.01 2.15 21.64
N GLY A 188 -25.27 1.10 22.02
CA GLY A 188 -25.16 -0.15 21.26
C GLY A 188 -24.22 -0.15 20.04
N HIS A 189 -23.71 1.01 19.59
CA HIS A 189 -22.72 1.08 18.51
C HIS A 189 -21.27 1.04 19.03
N ARG A 190 -20.66 -0.15 19.02
CA ARG A 190 -19.35 -0.43 19.68
C ARG A 190 -18.10 0.01 18.89
N ARG A 191 -18.12 1.18 18.23
CA ARG A 191 -16.93 1.73 17.54
C ARG A 191 -16.45 3.01 18.22
N GLY A 192 -15.11 3.17 18.32
CA GLY A 192 -14.49 4.40 18.80
C GLY A 192 -14.63 4.67 20.30
N ARG A 193 -14.46 3.65 21.15
CA ARG A 193 -14.63 3.77 22.62
C ARG A 193 -13.76 4.86 23.25
N ALA A 194 -12.50 5.00 22.81
CA ALA A 194 -11.58 6.00 23.35
C ALA A 194 -12.04 7.44 23.06
N ASP A 195 -12.44 7.72 21.82
CA ASP A 195 -12.95 9.04 21.43
C ASP A 195 -14.27 9.35 22.13
N ALA A 196 -15.15 8.35 22.26
CA ALA A 196 -16.41 8.52 22.98
C ALA A 196 -16.21 8.83 24.46
N ARG A 197 -15.20 8.20 25.09
CA ARG A 197 -14.84 8.48 26.49
C ARG A 197 -14.36 9.92 26.66
N LYS A 198 -13.49 10.38 25.76
CA LYS A 198 -12.99 11.74 25.76
C LYS A 198 -14.12 12.76 25.56
N ALA A 199 -15.05 12.50 24.64
CA ALA A 199 -16.21 13.37 24.42
C ALA A 199 -17.14 13.41 25.64
N TYR A 200 -17.36 12.26 26.29
CA TYR A 200 -18.16 12.16 27.52
C TYR A 200 -17.53 12.93 28.69
N GLU A 201 -16.22 12.80 28.89
CA GLU A 201 -15.49 13.52 29.94
C GLU A 201 -15.49 15.03 29.70
N ALA A 202 -15.47 15.48 28.43
CA ALA A 202 -15.49 16.89 28.06
C ALA A 202 -16.82 17.60 28.38
N LEU A 203 -17.94 16.87 28.42
CA LEU A 203 -19.27 17.42 28.71
C LEU A 203 -19.49 17.72 30.21
N ALA A 204 -18.61 17.24 31.09
CA ALA A 204 -18.68 17.46 32.55
C ALA A 204 -20.11 17.28 33.13
N LEU A 205 -20.74 16.15 32.79
CA LEU A 205 -22.16 15.90 33.05
C LEU A 205 -22.50 15.78 34.54
N THR A 206 -23.58 16.43 34.94
CA THR A 206 -24.26 16.18 36.22
C THR A 206 -24.99 14.84 36.18
N ASP A 207 -25.29 14.29 37.36
CA ASP A 207 -25.95 12.97 37.48
C ASP A 207 -27.34 12.93 36.84
N GLU A 208 -28.07 14.05 36.91
CA GLU A 208 -29.38 14.21 36.26
C GLU A 208 -29.24 14.24 34.74
N ALA A 209 -28.29 15.02 34.20
CA ALA A 209 -28.04 15.07 32.76
C ALA A 209 -27.56 13.72 32.20
N HIS A 210 -26.86 12.91 33.00
CA HIS A 210 -26.48 11.56 32.60
C HIS A 210 -27.70 10.66 32.36
N ALA A 211 -28.73 10.73 33.22
CA ALA A 211 -29.94 9.94 33.08
C ALA A 211 -30.72 10.30 31.80
N ASP A 212 -30.82 11.59 31.49
CA ASP A 212 -31.47 12.07 30.26
C ASP A 212 -30.74 11.61 29.00
N ILE A 213 -29.41 11.71 28.98
CA ILE A 213 -28.59 11.23 27.86
C ILE A 213 -28.72 9.71 27.69
N LEU A 214 -28.80 8.96 28.79
CA LEU A 214 -28.98 7.52 28.73
C LEU A 214 -30.34 7.15 28.12
N ALA A 215 -31.41 7.83 28.52
CA ALA A 215 -32.74 7.65 27.92
C ALA A 215 -32.76 7.99 26.42
N ALA A 216 -32.10 9.10 26.03
CA ALA A 216 -31.97 9.48 24.61
C ALA A 216 -31.17 8.44 23.80
N ALA A 217 -30.08 7.90 24.36
CA ALA A 217 -29.28 6.86 23.71
C ALA A 217 -30.09 5.58 23.47
N GLU A 218 -30.94 5.18 24.42
CA GLU A 218 -31.84 4.04 24.25
C GLU A 218 -32.92 4.29 23.20
N ALA A 219 -33.53 5.48 23.19
CA ALA A 219 -34.51 5.87 22.18
C ALA A 219 -33.90 5.82 20.77
N TRP A 220 -32.68 6.32 20.60
CA TRP A 220 -31.93 6.23 19.36
C TRP A 220 -31.63 4.78 18.96
N ARG A 221 -31.18 3.93 19.90
CA ARG A 221 -30.95 2.50 19.64
C ARG A 221 -32.24 1.80 19.18
N GLN A 222 -33.36 2.07 19.82
CA GLN A 222 -34.66 1.49 19.45
C GLN A 222 -35.13 1.97 18.07
N ALA A 223 -34.99 3.27 17.78
CA ALA A 223 -35.34 3.81 16.46
C ALA A 223 -34.53 3.14 15.35
N TRP A 224 -33.23 2.92 15.57
CA TRP A 224 -32.39 2.17 14.64
C TRP A 224 -32.79 0.70 14.51
N ALA A 225 -33.13 0.03 15.61
CA ALA A 225 -33.59 -1.36 15.58
C ALA A 225 -34.89 -1.51 14.76
N ARG A 226 -35.82 -0.54 14.87
CA ARG A 226 -37.07 -0.53 14.08
C ARG A 226 -36.84 -0.41 12.56
N GLN A 227 -35.72 0.14 12.13
CA GLN A 227 -35.41 0.27 10.69
C GLN A 227 -35.03 -1.08 10.05
N GLY A 228 -34.69 -2.11 10.83
CA GLY A 228 -34.36 -3.44 10.31
C GLY A 228 -33.10 -3.51 9.44
N ASN A 229 -32.30 -2.43 9.38
CA ASN A 229 -31.07 -2.38 8.61
C ASN A 229 -29.83 -2.30 9.54
N PRO A 230 -29.08 -3.40 9.69
CA PRO A 230 -27.88 -3.41 10.54
C PRO A 230 -26.74 -2.54 9.98
N ASP A 231 -26.68 -2.35 8.65
CA ASP A 231 -25.58 -1.69 7.94
C ASP A 231 -25.82 -0.20 7.65
N ALA A 232 -27.00 0.31 7.99
CA ALA A 232 -27.29 1.71 7.80
C ALA A 232 -26.29 2.59 8.58
N PRO A 233 -25.77 3.66 7.97
CA PRO A 233 -24.69 4.45 8.55
C PRO A 233 -25.14 5.14 9.84
N ARG A 234 -24.51 4.80 10.96
CA ARG A 234 -24.76 5.38 12.28
C ARG A 234 -23.67 6.36 12.67
N PHE A 235 -24.02 7.37 13.44
CA PHE A 235 -23.00 8.20 14.10
C PHE A 235 -22.24 7.35 15.13
N THR A 236 -20.95 7.66 15.30
CA THR A 236 -20.21 7.15 16.46
C THR A 236 -20.69 7.87 17.71
N LEU A 237 -20.63 7.22 18.89
CA LEU A 237 -21.08 7.85 20.13
C LEU A 237 -20.36 9.18 20.40
N ALA A 238 -19.07 9.26 20.05
CA ALA A 238 -18.30 10.51 20.12
C ALA A 238 -18.96 11.64 19.32
N LYS A 239 -19.30 11.42 18.04
CA LYS A 239 -19.93 12.44 17.19
C LYS A 239 -21.35 12.77 17.62
N TRP A 240 -22.07 11.80 18.17
CA TRP A 240 -23.42 12.00 18.69
C TRP A 240 -23.40 12.89 19.95
N LEU A 241 -22.42 12.70 20.84
CA LEU A 241 -22.18 13.55 22.00
C LEU A 241 -21.67 14.95 21.61
N GLU A 242 -20.68 15.03 20.71
CA GLU A 242 -20.09 16.30 20.23
C GLU A 242 -21.09 17.23 19.55
N ARG A 243 -22.13 16.66 18.91
CA ARG A 243 -23.18 17.41 18.23
C ARG A 243 -24.39 17.69 19.11
N GLU A 244 -24.35 17.24 20.36
CA GLU A 244 -25.47 17.38 21.29
C GLU A 244 -26.78 16.75 20.76
N CYS A 245 -26.67 15.71 19.93
CA CYS A 245 -27.81 15.02 19.32
C CYS A 245 -28.70 14.27 20.34
N TYR A 246 -28.36 14.31 21.64
CA TYR A 246 -29.22 13.83 22.72
C TYR A 246 -30.41 14.75 23.01
N HIS A 247 -30.38 15.99 22.50
CA HIS A 247 -31.53 16.90 22.50
C HIS A 247 -32.43 16.73 21.25
N GLU A 248 -31.98 15.98 20.25
CA GLU A 248 -32.71 15.76 19.00
C GLU A 248 -33.51 14.45 19.05
N ASP A 249 -34.71 14.47 18.47
CA ASP A 249 -35.50 13.26 18.26
C ASP A 249 -34.77 12.28 17.33
N PRO A 250 -34.86 10.96 17.60
CA PRO A 250 -34.16 9.98 16.80
C PRO A 250 -34.69 9.96 15.35
N PRO A 251 -33.82 9.73 14.35
CA PRO A 251 -34.22 9.75 12.96
C PRO A 251 -35.29 8.68 12.66
N THR A 252 -36.40 9.10 12.06
CA THR A 252 -37.58 8.27 11.80
C THR A 252 -37.42 7.28 10.64
N GLY A 253 -36.30 7.31 9.92
CA GLY A 253 -35.97 6.31 8.90
C GLY A 253 -34.83 6.74 8.00
N PHE A 254 -33.98 5.78 7.61
CA PHE A 254 -33.01 5.99 6.55
C PHE A 254 -33.74 6.13 5.21
N LYS A 255 -33.85 7.36 4.70
CA LYS A 255 -34.19 7.58 3.28
C LYS A 255 -32.91 7.39 2.48
N SER A 256 -32.81 6.29 1.74
CA SER A 256 -31.72 6.13 0.77
C SER A 256 -31.71 7.37 -0.11
N LYS A 257 -30.63 8.14 -0.04
CA LYS A 257 -30.47 9.33 -0.86
C LYS A 257 -30.49 8.88 -2.31
N GLU A 258 -31.60 9.09 -3.00
CA GLU A 258 -31.70 8.74 -4.41
C GLU A 258 -30.51 9.35 -5.16
N PRO A 259 -29.78 8.56 -5.95
CA PRO A 259 -28.61 9.05 -6.65
C PRO A 259 -29.06 10.22 -7.54
N LYS A 260 -28.47 11.38 -7.30
CA LYS A 260 -28.72 12.61 -8.05
C LYS A 260 -28.32 12.31 -9.50
N LYS A 261 -29.31 12.14 -10.40
CA LYS A 261 -29.06 11.90 -11.83
C LYS A 261 -28.05 12.95 -12.32
N PRO A 262 -26.93 12.54 -12.96
CA PRO A 262 -25.98 13.49 -13.51
C PRO A 262 -26.71 14.36 -14.54
N LYS A 263 -26.60 15.68 -14.35
CA LYS A 263 -27.11 16.68 -15.28
C LYS A 263 -26.22 16.61 -16.53
N SER A 264 -26.62 15.76 -17.49
CA SER A 264 -25.93 15.62 -18.76
C SER A 264 -26.15 16.87 -19.61
N GLU A 265 -25.14 17.73 -19.64
CA GLU A 265 -25.02 18.83 -20.60
C GLU A 265 -24.60 18.22 -21.95
N SER A 266 -25.53 18.26 -22.90
CA SER A 266 -25.44 17.57 -24.19
C SER A 266 -24.52 18.30 -25.16
N LEU A 267 -23.44 17.66 -25.61
CA LEU A 267 -22.74 17.97 -26.86
C LEU A 267 -23.22 17.01 -27.97
N PRO A 268 -23.38 17.47 -29.23
CA PRO A 268 -23.95 16.67 -30.30
C PRO A 268 -22.90 15.76 -30.94
N THR A 269 -23.12 14.44 -30.85
CA THR A 269 -22.35 13.43 -31.61
C THR A 269 -23.18 12.92 -32.79
N ARG A 270 -22.52 12.93 -33.95
CA ARG A 270 -22.99 12.57 -35.29
C ARG A 270 -22.93 11.04 -35.49
N ASN A 271 -24.07 10.48 -35.92
CA ASN A 271 -24.37 9.24 -36.67
C ASN A 271 -23.34 8.07 -36.63
N ALA A 272 -23.65 6.92 -36.02
CA ALA A 272 -24.58 5.84 -36.44
C ALA A 272 -23.88 4.71 -37.24
N ALA A 273 -23.76 3.53 -36.60
CA ALA A 273 -23.85 2.22 -37.25
C ALA A 273 -24.30 1.19 -36.20
N THR A 274 -25.43 0.56 -36.53
CA THR A 274 -26.25 -0.35 -35.74
C THR A 274 -25.69 -1.77 -35.73
N VAL A 275 -25.51 -2.38 -34.56
CA VAL A 275 -25.55 -3.84 -34.35
C VAL A 275 -26.29 -4.12 -33.04
N SER A 276 -27.29 -4.99 -33.11
CA SER A 276 -28.22 -5.32 -32.03
C SER A 276 -27.70 -6.40 -31.07
N GLN A 277 -27.91 -6.11 -29.78
CA GLN A 277 -28.39 -6.98 -28.69
C GLN A 277 -27.53 -8.15 -28.17
N SER A 278 -27.07 -7.98 -26.93
CA SER A 278 -27.36 -8.91 -25.83
C SER A 278 -27.43 -8.12 -24.51
N GLU A 279 -28.50 -8.34 -23.75
CA GLU A 279 -28.84 -7.64 -22.51
C GLU A 279 -27.69 -7.70 -21.47
N THR A 280 -27.19 -6.55 -21.07
CA THR A 280 -26.30 -6.40 -19.92
C THR A 280 -27.11 -5.86 -18.74
N PRO A 281 -27.12 -6.52 -17.57
CA PRO A 281 -27.78 -6.00 -16.38
C PRO A 281 -27.08 -4.71 -15.91
N ALA A 282 -27.87 -3.81 -15.32
CA ALA A 282 -27.48 -2.45 -14.96
C ALA A 282 -26.23 -2.38 -14.05
N PRO A 283 -25.38 -1.34 -14.21
CA PRO A 283 -24.14 -1.20 -13.44
C PRO A 283 -24.48 -0.68 -12.03
N GLY A 284 -24.72 -1.60 -11.10
CA GLY A 284 -24.44 -1.34 -9.69
C GLY A 284 -22.93 -1.20 -9.53
N GLU A 285 -22.48 -0.37 -8.59
CA GLU A 285 -21.06 -0.12 -8.30
C GLU A 285 -20.32 -1.44 -8.01
N GLU A 286 -19.80 -2.06 -9.06
CA GLU A 286 -18.90 -3.20 -8.99
C GLU A 286 -17.62 -2.73 -8.33
N TYR A 287 -17.34 -3.25 -7.15
CA TYR A 287 -15.97 -3.37 -6.66
C TYR A 287 -15.13 -3.87 -7.84
N GLY A 288 -14.23 -3.02 -8.35
CA GLY A 288 -13.34 -3.35 -9.44
C GLY A 288 -12.47 -4.53 -9.02
N ALA A 289 -12.99 -5.73 -9.24
CA ALA A 289 -12.38 -7.00 -8.91
C ALA A 289 -11.28 -7.21 -9.93
N ILE A 290 -10.12 -6.67 -9.60
CA ILE A 290 -8.86 -6.99 -10.26
C ILE A 290 -8.58 -8.44 -9.85
N ASP A 291 -8.82 -9.38 -10.75
CA ASP A 291 -8.64 -10.81 -10.47
C ASP A 291 -7.14 -11.17 -10.43
N VAL A 292 -6.33 -10.52 -11.28
CA VAL A 292 -4.88 -10.76 -11.36
C VAL A 292 -4.03 -9.53 -11.06
N CYS A 293 -2.78 -9.74 -10.63
CA CYS A 293 -1.86 -8.68 -10.25
C CYS A 293 -1.70 -7.59 -11.32
N ALA A 294 -1.39 -6.36 -10.89
CA ALA A 294 -1.32 -5.20 -11.76
C ALA A 294 -0.30 -5.26 -12.91
N PHE A 295 0.68 -6.16 -12.78
CA PHE A 295 1.77 -6.33 -13.72
C PHE A 295 1.52 -7.48 -14.70
N THR A 296 0.40 -8.18 -14.58
CA THR A 296 0.07 -9.30 -15.47
C THR A 296 -0.19 -8.78 -16.89
N PRO A 297 0.47 -9.34 -17.91
CA PRO A 297 0.24 -8.94 -19.29
C PRO A 297 -1.22 -9.22 -19.70
N THR A 298 -1.75 -8.41 -20.61
CA THR A 298 -3.08 -8.61 -21.19
C THR A 298 -2.96 -9.38 -22.51
N GLY A 299 -3.94 -10.23 -22.81
CA GLY A 299 -3.92 -11.10 -23.98
C GLY A 299 -4.37 -12.53 -23.64
N THR A 300 -4.12 -13.45 -24.59
CA THR A 300 -4.39 -14.88 -24.41
C THR A 300 -3.07 -15.62 -24.28
N PHE A 301 -2.97 -16.46 -23.25
CA PHE A 301 -1.74 -17.16 -22.87
C PHE A 301 -2.03 -18.64 -22.63
N GLU A 302 -0.99 -19.46 -22.73
CA GLU A 302 -0.99 -20.77 -22.08
C GLU A 302 -0.55 -20.58 -20.63
N ALA A 303 -1.25 -21.21 -19.68
CA ALA A 303 -0.94 -21.10 -18.27
C ALA A 303 -0.76 -22.49 -17.66
N GLU A 304 0.33 -22.67 -16.93
CA GLU A 304 0.56 -23.82 -16.06
C GLU A 304 0.32 -23.41 -14.61
N ILE A 305 -0.51 -24.17 -13.89
CA ILE A 305 -0.78 -23.92 -12.48
C ILE A 305 0.36 -24.52 -11.67
N ILE A 306 1.27 -23.67 -11.17
CA ILE A 306 2.49 -24.09 -10.47
C ILE A 306 2.30 -24.23 -8.96
N GLY A 307 1.20 -23.70 -8.41
CA GLY A 307 0.89 -23.83 -6.99
C GLY A 307 -0.49 -23.30 -6.64
N SER A 308 -0.95 -23.65 -5.43
CA SER A 308 -2.20 -23.17 -4.86
C SER A 308 -2.05 -22.93 -3.36
N ASP A 309 -2.67 -21.86 -2.87
CA ASP A 309 -2.75 -21.55 -1.44
C ASP A 309 -4.21 -21.36 -1.03
N VAL A 310 -4.62 -22.01 0.06
CA VAL A 310 -5.95 -21.84 0.65
C VAL A 310 -5.84 -20.95 1.88
N ILE A 311 -6.44 -19.77 1.82
CA ILE A 311 -6.39 -18.75 2.88
C ILE A 311 -7.76 -18.66 3.54
N ALA A 312 -7.88 -19.19 4.76
CA ALA A 312 -9.09 -19.08 5.56
C ALA A 312 -9.04 -17.80 6.42
N THR A 313 -10.05 -16.92 6.28
CA THR A 313 -10.21 -15.70 7.08
C THR A 313 -11.61 -15.66 7.68
N GLY A 314 -11.75 -16.13 8.92
CA GLY A 314 -13.06 -16.26 9.57
C GLY A 314 -13.94 -17.30 8.88
N ASN A 315 -15.09 -16.88 8.35
CA ASN A 315 -16.03 -17.76 7.64
C ASN A 315 -15.83 -17.73 6.10
N GLU A 316 -14.77 -17.08 5.63
CA GLU A 316 -14.46 -16.97 4.20
C GLU A 316 -13.19 -17.74 3.88
N VAL A 317 -13.18 -18.38 2.70
CA VAL A 317 -12.06 -19.17 2.19
C VAL A 317 -11.71 -18.62 0.81
N VAL A 318 -10.48 -18.13 0.67
CA VAL A 318 -9.92 -17.64 -0.60
C VAL A 318 -8.96 -18.69 -1.13
N LEU A 319 -9.12 -19.05 -2.40
CA LEU A 319 -8.15 -19.86 -3.13
C LEU A 319 -7.30 -18.92 -4.00
N ARG A 320 -5.99 -18.98 -3.78
CA ARG A 320 -4.99 -18.35 -4.64
C ARG A 320 -4.39 -19.41 -5.55
N LEU A 321 -4.44 -19.19 -6.86
CA LEU A 321 -3.73 -20.00 -7.85
C LEU A 321 -2.52 -19.23 -8.37
N ASN A 322 -1.35 -19.85 -8.31
CA ASN A 322 -0.12 -19.33 -8.89
C ASN A 322 0.03 -19.91 -10.30
N LEU A 323 0.07 -19.02 -11.30
CA LEU A 323 0.07 -19.35 -12.72
C LEU A 323 1.40 -18.93 -13.34
N GLN A 324 2.06 -19.86 -14.04
CA GLN A 324 3.16 -19.54 -14.94
C GLN A 324 2.59 -19.36 -16.35
N LEU A 325 2.67 -18.13 -16.88
CA LEU A 325 2.19 -17.79 -18.21
C LEU A 325 3.27 -18.06 -19.25
N SER A 326 2.90 -18.67 -20.37
CA SER A 326 3.72 -18.82 -21.57
C SER A 326 2.99 -18.33 -22.81
N ASP A 327 3.76 -17.90 -23.81
CA ASP A 327 3.20 -17.66 -25.14
C ASP A 327 2.81 -19.00 -25.81
N GLY A 328 2.11 -18.94 -26.94
CA GLY A 328 1.76 -20.14 -27.72
C GLY A 328 2.96 -20.88 -28.33
N LYS A 329 4.20 -20.45 -28.05
CA LYS A 329 5.45 -21.12 -28.43
C LYS A 329 6.14 -21.75 -27.21
N GLY A 330 5.55 -21.66 -26.01
CA GLY A 330 6.11 -22.17 -24.77
C GLY A 330 7.16 -21.27 -24.10
N THR A 331 7.35 -20.04 -24.58
CA THR A 331 8.27 -19.07 -23.95
C THR A 331 7.63 -18.54 -22.67
N PRO A 332 8.28 -18.64 -21.49
CA PRO A 332 7.73 -18.11 -20.25
C PRO A 332 7.67 -16.58 -20.30
N LEU A 333 6.50 -16.02 -20.04
CA LEU A 333 6.24 -14.57 -20.00
C LEU A 333 6.28 -14.00 -18.58
N GLY A 334 6.04 -14.84 -17.58
CA GLY A 334 6.09 -14.46 -16.18
C GLY A 334 5.12 -15.25 -15.32
N GLU A 335 5.12 -14.97 -14.02
CA GLU A 335 4.22 -15.56 -13.05
C GLU A 335 3.14 -14.55 -12.63
N THR A 336 1.93 -15.04 -12.40
CA THR A 336 0.84 -14.25 -11.85
C THR A 336 0.04 -15.05 -10.83
N ALA A 337 -0.62 -14.35 -9.91
CA ALA A 337 -1.53 -14.96 -8.95
C ALA A 337 -2.96 -14.53 -9.26
N HIS A 338 -3.87 -15.50 -9.28
CA HIS A 338 -5.32 -15.30 -9.34
C HIS A 338 -5.93 -15.65 -7.99
N GLU A 339 -6.65 -14.71 -7.37
CA GLU A 339 -7.32 -14.91 -6.09
C GLU A 339 -8.83 -14.80 -6.24
N PHE A 340 -9.55 -15.81 -5.77
CA PHE A 340 -11.01 -15.78 -5.75
C PHE A 340 -11.57 -16.53 -4.53
N PHE A 341 -12.79 -16.19 -4.14
CA PHE A 341 -13.45 -16.83 -3.01
C PHE A 341 -13.96 -18.21 -3.39
N VAL A 342 -13.67 -19.23 -2.59
CA VAL A 342 -14.34 -20.54 -2.67
C VAL A 342 -15.51 -20.58 -1.68
N GLN A 343 -15.36 -19.88 -0.55
CA GLN A 343 -16.42 -19.66 0.43
C GLN A 343 -16.45 -18.17 0.80
N ALA A 344 -17.62 -17.52 0.71
CA ALA A 344 -17.85 -16.13 1.05
C ALA A 344 -19.21 -15.99 1.75
N ASN A 345 -19.32 -15.02 2.67
CA ASN A 345 -20.61 -14.73 3.33
C ASN A 345 -21.57 -13.99 2.40
N GLU A 346 -21.03 -13.26 1.42
CA GLU A 346 -21.79 -12.49 0.46
C GLU A 346 -22.13 -13.35 -0.77
N LYS A 347 -23.42 -13.51 -1.04
CA LYS A 347 -23.92 -14.37 -2.14
C LYS A 347 -23.27 -14.03 -3.50
N SER A 348 -23.13 -12.75 -3.83
CA SER A 348 -22.53 -12.33 -5.11
C SER A 348 -21.07 -12.81 -5.25
N LYS A 349 -20.27 -12.70 -4.18
CA LYS A 349 -18.89 -13.20 -4.15
C LYS A 349 -18.84 -14.72 -4.19
N GLN A 350 -19.75 -15.39 -3.48
CA GLN A 350 -19.87 -16.84 -3.48
C GLN A 350 -20.17 -17.35 -4.90
N ASP A 351 -21.17 -16.77 -5.57
CA ASP A 351 -21.59 -17.20 -6.91
C ASP A 351 -20.46 -16.98 -7.94
N ARG A 352 -19.81 -15.79 -7.91
CA ARG A 352 -18.66 -15.49 -8.78
C ARG A 352 -17.48 -16.45 -8.52
N GLY A 353 -17.20 -16.70 -7.26
CA GLY A 353 -16.14 -17.60 -6.82
C GLY A 353 -16.34 -19.05 -7.28
N GLN A 354 -17.55 -19.57 -7.14
CA GLN A 354 -17.94 -20.90 -7.60
C GLN A 354 -17.92 -21.00 -9.13
N ALA A 355 -18.30 -19.93 -9.84
CA ALA A 355 -18.18 -19.86 -11.29
C ALA A 355 -16.71 -19.97 -11.74
N PHE A 356 -15.79 -19.25 -11.09
CA PHE A 356 -14.35 -19.39 -11.38
C PHE A 356 -13.82 -20.79 -11.07
N LEU A 357 -14.17 -21.35 -9.92
CA LEU A 357 -13.73 -22.70 -9.54
C LEU A 357 -14.15 -23.74 -10.58
N THR A 358 -15.42 -23.67 -11.02
CA THR A 358 -15.97 -24.54 -12.07
C THR A 358 -15.25 -24.34 -13.39
N GLN A 359 -15.03 -23.08 -13.79
CA GLN A 359 -14.36 -22.74 -15.05
C GLN A 359 -12.91 -23.26 -15.08
N VAL A 360 -12.16 -23.11 -13.99
CA VAL A 360 -10.78 -23.64 -13.89
C VAL A 360 -10.80 -25.16 -13.96
N ALA A 361 -11.66 -25.82 -13.18
CA ALA A 361 -11.76 -27.28 -13.15
C ALA A 361 -12.11 -27.86 -14.54
N GLU A 362 -13.08 -27.25 -15.24
CA GLU A 362 -13.43 -27.64 -16.61
C GLU A 362 -12.29 -27.39 -17.60
N ALA A 363 -11.59 -26.26 -17.48
CA ALA A 363 -10.48 -25.91 -18.36
C ALA A 363 -9.30 -26.88 -18.24
N VAL A 364 -9.04 -27.41 -17.03
CA VAL A 364 -8.00 -28.41 -16.79
C VAL A 364 -8.48 -29.86 -16.91
N GLY A 365 -9.78 -30.07 -17.16
CA GLY A 365 -10.37 -31.41 -17.33
C GLY A 365 -10.59 -32.19 -16.03
N LEU A 366 -10.70 -31.52 -14.89
CA LEU A 366 -11.04 -32.15 -13.60
C LEU A 366 -12.57 -32.25 -13.46
N ARG A 367 -13.08 -33.45 -13.15
CA ARG A 367 -14.51 -33.69 -12.94
C ARG A 367 -14.97 -33.41 -11.51
N ALA A 368 -14.06 -33.59 -10.56
CA ALA A 368 -14.25 -33.33 -9.15
C ALA A 368 -12.92 -32.81 -8.60
N LEU A 369 -13.00 -31.93 -7.62
CA LEU A 369 -11.85 -31.37 -6.92
C LEU A 369 -11.90 -31.88 -5.48
N GLU A 370 -10.91 -32.69 -5.08
CA GLU A 370 -10.79 -33.16 -3.70
C GLU A 370 -9.82 -32.25 -2.94
N ASP A 371 -8.73 -31.83 -3.59
CA ASP A 371 -7.71 -30.96 -3.02
C ASP A 371 -7.32 -29.86 -4.03
N SER A 372 -6.94 -28.69 -3.52
CA SER A 372 -6.41 -27.60 -4.36
C SER A 372 -5.14 -28.00 -5.13
N SER A 373 -4.38 -28.98 -4.62
CA SER A 373 -3.19 -29.52 -5.27
C SER A 373 -3.50 -30.33 -6.55
N ASP A 374 -4.76 -30.75 -6.76
CA ASP A 374 -5.19 -31.40 -8.01
C ASP A 374 -4.99 -30.50 -9.24
N PHE A 375 -4.91 -29.18 -9.02
CA PHE A 375 -4.60 -28.20 -10.06
C PHE A 375 -3.12 -28.17 -10.46
N HIS A 376 -2.19 -28.65 -9.62
CA HIS A 376 -0.76 -28.45 -9.86
C HIS A 376 -0.27 -29.19 -11.10
N GLY A 377 0.56 -28.51 -11.91
CA GLY A 377 1.07 -29.01 -13.19
C GLY A 377 0.02 -29.10 -14.30
N LYS A 378 -1.24 -28.73 -14.03
CA LYS A 378 -2.27 -28.68 -15.08
C LYS A 378 -2.06 -27.45 -15.95
N ARG A 379 -2.31 -27.63 -17.24
CA ARG A 379 -2.20 -26.58 -18.26
C ARG A 379 -3.57 -26.25 -18.82
N CYS A 380 -3.82 -24.96 -19.00
CA CYS A 380 -5.03 -24.44 -19.61
C CYS A 380 -4.72 -23.18 -20.41
N ARG A 381 -5.65 -22.75 -21.26
CA ARG A 381 -5.54 -21.47 -21.95
C ARG A 381 -6.27 -20.41 -21.13
N VAL A 382 -5.66 -19.25 -20.93
CA VAL A 382 -6.25 -18.14 -20.18
C VAL A 382 -6.31 -16.87 -21.02
N THR A 383 -7.36 -16.08 -20.86
CA THR A 383 -7.46 -14.73 -21.44
C THR A 383 -7.54 -13.71 -20.32
N ILE A 384 -6.68 -12.69 -20.38
CA ILE A 384 -6.60 -11.61 -19.41
C ILE A 384 -6.92 -10.30 -20.13
N ASN A 385 -8.03 -9.67 -19.77
CA ASN A 385 -8.50 -8.47 -20.44
C ASN A 385 -7.84 -7.19 -19.89
N ASN A 386 -8.13 -6.03 -20.49
CA ASN A 386 -7.59 -4.73 -20.06
C ASN A 386 -8.06 -4.28 -18.67
N ARG A 387 -9.10 -4.92 -18.12
CA ARG A 387 -9.58 -4.72 -16.73
C ARG A 387 -8.90 -5.67 -15.74
N ARG A 388 -8.04 -6.57 -16.23
CA ARG A 388 -7.38 -7.64 -15.46
C ARG A 388 -8.36 -8.66 -14.88
N GLU A 389 -9.45 -8.87 -15.59
CA GLU A 389 -10.31 -10.02 -15.38
C GLU A 389 -9.70 -11.20 -16.15
N ILE A 390 -9.65 -12.36 -15.50
CA ILE A 390 -9.11 -13.59 -16.08
C ILE A 390 -10.25 -14.52 -16.47
N THR A 391 -10.11 -15.22 -17.58
CA THR A 391 -11.06 -16.23 -18.07
C THR A 391 -10.30 -17.48 -18.47
N TYR A 392 -10.73 -18.64 -17.97
CA TYR A 392 -10.12 -19.92 -18.28
C TYR A 392 -10.84 -20.60 -19.45
N HIS A 393 -10.07 -21.19 -20.36
CA HIS A 393 -10.55 -21.86 -21.56
C HIS A 393 -10.00 -23.28 -21.61
N ASN A 394 -10.85 -24.21 -22.05
CA ASN A 394 -10.48 -25.60 -22.27
C ASN A 394 -9.49 -25.72 -23.43
N THR A 395 -8.41 -26.48 -23.23
CA THR A 395 -7.32 -26.71 -24.18
C THR A 395 -7.59 -27.81 -25.20
N ARG A 396 -8.83 -28.32 -25.27
CA ARG A 396 -9.25 -29.41 -26.17
C ARG A 396 -8.88 -29.23 -27.63
#